data_AF-A0A804Q320-F1
#
_entry.id   AF-A0A804Q320-F1
#
_cell.length_a   1.000
_cell.length_b   1.000
_cell.length_c   1.000
_cell.angle_alpha   90.00
_cell.angle_beta   90.00
_cell.angle_gamma   90.00
#
_symmetry.space_group_name_H-M   'P 1'
#
loop_
_entity.id
_entity.type
_entity.pdbx_description
1 polymer ?
#
loop_
_entity_poly.entity_id
_entity_poly.type
_entity_poly.pdbx_seq_one_letter_code
_entity_poly.pdbx_strand_id
1 'polypeptide(L)'
;MQTIATVCMFLAGKVEETPRPLKDVILLSYEIIHKKDPAAVQRIKLKEVYEQQKELILLGERVVLVTLGFDLNVNHPYKPLVEAIKIFKVAQNALAQVAWNFVND
;
A
#
# COMPACT_ATOMS: atom_id res chain seq x y z
N MET A 1 10.80 -8.84 -3.45
CA MET A 1 9.79 -8.26 -2.52
C MET A 1 9.13 -6.99 -3.08
N GLN A 2 9.85 -6.09 -3.74
CA GLN A 2 9.30 -4.80 -4.18
C GLN A 2 8.03 -4.89 -5.04
N THR A 3 7.96 -5.82 -6.01
CA THR A 3 6.76 -6.04 -6.82
C THR A 3 5.53 -6.43 -6.00
N ILE A 4 5.68 -7.32 -5.01
CA ILE A 4 4.56 -7.73 -4.15
C ILE A 4 4.10 -6.56 -3.30
N ALA A 5 5.01 -5.71 -2.80
CA ALA A 5 4.64 -4.49 -2.09
C ALA A 5 3.81 -3.54 -2.97
N THR A 6 4.22 -3.34 -4.23
CA THR A 6 3.45 -2.55 -5.21
C THR A 6 2.05 -3.14 -5.44
N VAL A 7 1.96 -4.46 -5.59
CA VAL A 7 0.69 -5.18 -5.78
C VAL A 7 -0.21 -5.01 -4.56
N CYS A 8 0.30 -5.22 -3.34
CA CYS A 8 -0.47 -5.07 -2.12
C CYS A 8 -0.94 -3.63 -1.93
N MET A 9 -0.11 -2.63 -2.26
CA MET A 9 -0.51 -1.22 -2.22
C MET A 9 -1.62 -0.90 -3.24
N PHE A 10 -1.53 -1.47 -4.45
CA PHE A 10 -2.57 -1.35 -5.47
C PHE A 10 -3.89 -1.98 -5.02
N LEU A 11 -3.84 -3.18 -4.45
CA LEU A 11 -5.00 -3.89 -3.91
C LEU A 11 -5.61 -3.13 -2.72
N ALA A 12 -4.80 -2.65 -1.78
CA ALA A 12 -5.26 -1.86 -0.64
C ALA A 12 -6.04 -0.61 -1.08
N GLY A 13 -5.57 0.12 -2.09
CA GLY A 13 -6.31 1.25 -2.64
C GLY A 13 -7.69 0.86 -3.19
N LYS A 14 -7.84 -0.33 -3.79
CA LYS A 14 -9.15 -0.81 -4.23
C LYS A 14 -10.05 -1.18 -3.06
N VAL A 15 -9.52 -1.89 -2.08
CA VAL A 15 -10.26 -2.39 -0.91
C VAL A 15 -10.72 -1.26 0.02
N GLU A 16 -9.86 -0.25 0.23
CA GLU A 16 -10.13 0.92 1.07
C GLU A 16 -10.92 2.02 0.30
N GLU A 17 -11.52 1.69 -0.84
CA GLU A 17 -12.31 2.62 -1.68
C GLU A 17 -11.55 3.91 -2.05
N THR A 18 -10.23 3.82 -2.18
CA THR A 18 -9.33 4.91 -2.60
C THR A 18 -8.48 4.49 -3.82
N PRO A 19 -9.11 3.96 -4.89
CA PRO A 19 -8.37 3.34 -5.98
C PRO A 19 -7.41 4.33 -6.66
N ARG A 20 -6.32 3.79 -7.18
CA ARG A 20 -5.34 4.53 -8.00
C ARG A 20 -5.27 3.88 -9.38
N PRO A 21 -5.16 4.66 -10.47
CA PRO A 21 -4.98 4.10 -11.80
C PRO A 21 -3.74 3.20 -11.84
N LEU A 22 -3.87 2.01 -12.44
CA LEU A 22 -2.76 1.04 -12.55
C LEU A 22 -1.52 1.67 -13.19
N LYS A 23 -1.72 2.55 -14.19
CA LYS A 23 -0.65 3.31 -14.84
C LYS A 23 0.16 4.13 -13.84
N ASP A 24 -0.50 4.85 -12.94
CA ASP A 24 0.17 5.72 -11.96
C ASP A 24 0.94 4.90 -10.95
N VAL A 25 0.36 3.77 -10.51
CA VAL A 25 1.04 2.80 -9.63
C VAL A 25 2.30 2.25 -10.30
N ILE A 26 2.24 1.86 -11.57
CA ILE A 26 3.40 1.36 -12.33
C ILE A 26 4.49 2.43 -12.39
N LEU A 27 4.15 3.64 -12.83
CA LEU A 27 5.12 4.72 -13.01
C LEU A 27 5.82 5.07 -11.70
N LEU A 28 5.04 5.34 -10.64
CA LEU A 28 5.58 5.75 -9.35
C LEU A 28 6.38 4.64 -8.68
N SER A 29 5.88 3.40 -8.68
CA SER A 29 6.60 2.28 -8.07
C SER A 29 7.90 1.99 -8.79
N TYR A 30 7.93 2.06 -10.13
CA TYR A 30 9.15 1.87 -10.90
C TYR A 30 10.22 2.91 -10.57
N GLU A 31 9.84 4.18 -10.47
CA GLU A 31 10.72 5.28 -10.08
C GLU A 31 11.27 5.10 -8.66
N ILE A 32 10.43 4.70 -7.70
CA ILE A 32 10.85 4.42 -6.31
C ILE A 32 11.83 3.25 -6.25
N ILE A 33 11.54 2.16 -6.98
CA ILE A 33 12.38 0.96 -7.02
C ILE A 33 13.75 1.29 -7.62
N HIS A 34 13.78 2.09 -8.69
CA HIS A 34 14.99 2.45 -9.43
C HIS A 34 15.51 3.85 -9.09
N LYS A 35 15.25 4.36 -7.88
CA LYS A 35 15.57 5.75 -7.48
C LYS A 35 17.02 6.20 -7.66
N LYS A 36 17.96 5.26 -7.82
CA LYS A 36 19.39 5.55 -8.07
C LYS A 36 19.73 5.70 -9.56
N ASP A 37 18.81 5.36 -10.45
CA ASP A 37 18.97 5.42 -11.90
C ASP A 37 18.16 6.61 -12.44
N PRO A 38 18.80 7.74 -12.81
CA PRO A 38 18.09 8.90 -13.33
C PRO A 38 17.40 8.62 -14.68
N ALA A 39 17.80 7.58 -15.40
CA ALA A 39 17.16 7.17 -16.65
C ALA A 39 15.87 6.37 -16.42
N ALA A 40 15.57 5.94 -15.18
CA ALA A 40 14.40 5.12 -14.87
C ALA A 40 13.09 5.78 -15.28
N VAL A 41 12.95 7.08 -15.05
CA VAL A 41 11.76 7.90 -15.41
C VAL A 41 11.47 7.87 -16.91
N GLN A 42 12.52 7.84 -17.74
CA GLN A 42 12.35 7.75 -19.20
C GLN A 42 12.19 6.30 -19.66
N ARG A 43 12.93 5.37 -19.04
CA ARG A 43 12.86 3.94 -19.38
C ARG A 43 11.45 3.38 -19.16
N ILE A 44 10.78 3.72 -18.06
CA ILE A 44 9.42 3.24 -17.78
C ILE A 44 8.37 3.77 -18.76
N LYS A 45 8.67 4.86 -19.47
CA LYS A 45 7.78 5.42 -20.51
C LYS A 45 7.92 4.68 -21.84
N LEU A 46 8.95 3.85 -22.01
CA LEU A 46 9.07 2.97 -23.17
C LEU A 46 7.97 1.91 -23.10
N LYS A 47 7.22 1.76 -24.20
CA LYS A 47 6.03 0.88 -24.26
C LYS A 47 6.33 -0.54 -23.81
N GLU A 48 7.44 -1.13 -24.25
CA GLU A 48 7.81 -2.50 -23.91
C GLU A 48 8.05 -2.67 -22.40
N VAL A 49 8.80 -1.74 -21.78
CA VAL A 49 9.08 -1.77 -20.34
C VAL A 49 7.80 -1.58 -19.54
N TYR A 50 6.95 -0.64 -19.96
CA TYR A 50 5.65 -0.40 -19.32
C TYR A 50 4.76 -1.65 -19.36
N GLU A 51 4.60 -2.28 -20.52
CA GLU A 51 3.74 -3.47 -20.65
C GLU A 51 4.30 -4.66 -19.86
N GLN A 52 5.62 -4.85 -19.80
CA GLN A 52 6.24 -5.87 -18.93
C GLN A 52 5.94 -5.63 -17.45
N GLN A 53 6.05 -4.38 -16.96
CA GLN A 53 5.72 -4.05 -15.57
C GLN A 53 4.23 -4.24 -15.29
N LYS A 54 3.37 -3.86 -16.23
CA LYS A 54 1.92 -4.03 -16.13
C LYS A 54 1.55 -5.52 -16.02
N GLU A 55 2.08 -6.37 -16.89
CA GLU A 55 1.84 -7.82 -16.83
C GLU A 55 2.29 -8.40 -15.49
N LEU A 56 3.47 -8.01 -15.02
CA LEU A 56 4.01 -8.47 -13.74
C LEU A 56 3.12 -8.08 -12.54
N ILE A 57 2.61 -6.84 -12.50
CA ILE A 57 1.71 -6.39 -11.44
C ILE A 57 0.38 -7.14 -11.50
N LEU A 58 -0.20 -7.36 -12.70
CA LEU A 58 -1.46 -8.08 -12.86
C LEU A 58 -1.34 -9.56 -12.47
N LEU A 59 -0.21 -10.20 -12.81
CA LEU A 59 0.08 -11.56 -12.35
C LEU A 59 0.22 -11.60 -10.83
N GLY A 60 0.97 -10.66 -10.26
CA GLY A 60 1.14 -10.54 -8.81
C GLY A 60 -0.18 -10.33 -8.08
N GLU A 61 -1.07 -9.50 -8.62
CA GLU A 61 -2.42 -9.29 -8.09
C GLU A 61 -3.18 -10.61 -7.97
N ARG A 62 -3.18 -11.42 -9.03
CA ARG A 62 -3.81 -12.74 -9.00
C ARG A 62 -3.20 -13.64 -7.92
N VAL A 63 -1.88 -13.66 -7.80
CA VAL A 63 -1.17 -14.48 -6.79
C VAL A 63 -1.55 -14.04 -5.38
N VAL A 64 -1.54 -12.73 -5.09
CA VAL A 64 -1.89 -12.21 -3.76
C VAL A 64 -3.35 -12.52 -3.42
N LEU A 65 -4.29 -12.28 -4.33
CA LEU A 65 -5.71 -12.56 -4.11
C LEU A 65 -5.98 -14.04 -3.79
N VAL A 66 -5.37 -14.96 -4.56
CA VAL A 66 -5.50 -16.40 -4.32
C VAL A 66 -4.84 -16.79 -2.99
N THR A 67 -3.69 -16.21 -2.67
CA THR A 67 -2.95 -16.51 -1.43
C THR A 67 -3.73 -16.08 -0.19
N LEU A 68 -4.41 -14.94 -0.26
CA LEU A 68 -5.28 -14.44 0.82
C LEU A 68 -6.65 -15.14 0.85
N GLY A 69 -6.94 -16.04 -0.09
CA GLY A 69 -8.27 -16.65 -0.21
C GLY A 69 -9.38 -15.62 -0.46
N PHE A 70 -9.05 -14.50 -1.09
CA PHE A 70 -9.90 -13.31 -1.23
C PHE A 70 -10.38 -12.69 0.10
N ASP A 71 -9.78 -13.05 1.23
CA ASP A 71 -10.01 -12.38 2.50
C ASP A 71 -9.19 -11.09 2.58
N LEU A 72 -9.83 -9.98 2.24
CA LEU A 72 -9.26 -8.64 2.23
C LEU A 72 -9.81 -7.78 3.39
N ASN A 73 -10.60 -8.36 4.29
CA ASN A 73 -11.22 -7.64 5.39
C ASN A 73 -10.23 -7.47 6.53
N VAL A 74 -9.50 -6.34 6.54
CA VAL A 74 -8.55 -6.02 7.59
C VAL A 74 -9.20 -5.11 8.62
N ASN A 75 -9.31 -5.60 9.86
CA ASN A 75 -9.77 -4.77 10.98
C ASN A 75 -8.60 -3.95 11.52
N HIS A 76 -8.60 -2.64 11.22
CA HIS A 76 -7.57 -1.74 11.73
C HIS A 76 -7.79 -1.39 13.21
N PRO A 77 -6.73 -1.39 14.03
CA PRO A 77 -6.79 -1.09 15.47
C PRO A 77 -7.15 0.37 15.80
N TYR A 78 -7.15 1.27 14.80
CA TYR A 78 -7.39 2.69 14.99
C TYR A 78 -8.76 3.02 15.59
N LYS A 79 -9.82 2.34 15.15
CA LYS A 79 -11.17 2.58 15.68
C LYS A 79 -11.28 2.15 17.15
N PRO A 80 -10.89 0.91 17.54
CA PRO A 80 -10.80 0.53 18.94
C PRO A 80 -9.93 1.48 19.80
N LEU A 81 -8.80 1.94 19.26
CA LEU A 81 -7.92 2.90 19.95
C LEU A 81 -8.64 4.22 20.23
N VAL A 82 -9.30 4.80 19.23
CA VAL A 82 -10.05 6.06 19.39
C VAL A 82 -11.19 5.91 20.39
N GLU A 83 -11.89 4.77 20.39
CA GLU A 83 -12.93 4.45 21.36
C GLU A 83 -12.37 4.36 22.79
N ALA A 84 -11.23 3.67 22.97
CA ALA A 84 -10.56 3.57 24.25
C ALA A 84 -10.12 4.94 24.81
N ILE A 85 -9.47 5.76 23.97
CA ILE A 85 -9.03 7.11 24.37
C ILE A 85 -10.22 7.96 24.87
N LYS A 86 -11.37 7.86 24.20
CA LYS A 86 -12.61 8.57 24.60
C LYS A 86 -13.16 8.06 25.93
N ILE A 87 -13.24 6.73 26.12
CA ILE A 87 -13.80 6.11 27.33
C ILE A 87 -12.96 6.47 28.57
N PHE A 88 -11.65 6.29 28.47
CA PHE A 88 -10.75 6.51 29.61
C PHE A 88 -10.44 7.99 29.87
N LYS A 89 -11.00 8.91 29.06
CA LYS A 89 -10.72 10.36 29.12
C LYS A 89 -9.22 10.64 29.19
N VAL A 90 -8.44 9.84 28.47
CA VAL A 90 -6.98 9.98 28.38
C VAL A 90 -6.70 11.11 27.39
N ALA A 91 -7.08 12.33 27.80
CA ALA A 91 -6.77 13.56 27.10
C ALA A 91 -5.35 14.06 27.43
N GLN A 92 -4.60 13.32 28.27
CA GLN A 92 -3.17 13.57 28.44
C GLN A 92 -2.47 13.13 27.16
N ASN A 93 -2.13 14.11 26.32
CA ASN A 93 -1.57 13.95 24.98
C ASN A 93 -0.46 12.89 24.89
N ALA A 94 0.37 12.75 25.94
CA ALA A 94 1.47 11.79 25.97
C ALA A 94 0.99 10.32 25.88
N LEU A 95 -0.01 9.91 26.66
CA LEU A 95 -0.48 8.51 26.67
C LEU A 95 -1.20 8.15 25.37
N ALA A 96 -2.04 9.05 24.86
CA ALA A 96 -2.70 8.87 23.57
C ALA A 96 -1.66 8.74 22.45
N GLN A 97 -0.65 9.61 22.43
CA GLN A 97 0.43 9.58 21.43
C GLN A 97 1.26 8.29 21.50
N VAL A 98 1.61 7.82 22.71
CA VAL A 98 2.30 6.53 22.87
C VAL A 98 1.45 5.38 22.34
N ALA A 99 0.15 5.36 22.64
CA ALA A 99 -0.76 4.33 22.14
C ALA A 99 -0.92 4.39 20.61
N TRP A 100 -0.94 5.60 20.02
CA TRP A 100 -0.93 5.78 18.56
C TRP A 100 0.35 5.28 17.92
N ASN A 101 1.51 5.56 18.51
CA ASN A 101 2.79 5.05 18.02
C ASN A 101 2.83 3.52 18.07
N PHE A 102 2.39 2.93 19.18
CA PHE A 102 2.32 1.46 19.33
C PHE A 102 1.41 0.79 18.29
N VAL A 103 0.36 1.48 17.86
CA VAL A 103 -0.56 0.97 16.82
C VAL A 103 0.03 1.11 15.40
N ASN A 104 0.92 2.08 15.18
CA ASN A 104 1.55 2.30 13.87
C ASN A 104 2.83 1.47 13.65
N ASP A 105 3.49 1.05 14.73
CA ASP A 105 4.66 0.17 14.71
C ASP A 105 4.29 -1.27 14.32
#